data_AF-A0A9E5NKZ5-F1
#
_entry.id   AF-A0A9E5NKZ5-F1
#
_cell.length_a   1.000
_cell.length_b   1.000
_cell.length_c   1.000
_cell.angle_alpha   90.00
_cell.angle_beta   90.00
_cell.angle_gamma   90.00
#
_symmetry.space_group_name_H-M   'P 1'
#
loop_
_entity.id
_entity.type
_entity.pdbx_description
1 polymer ?
#
loop_
_entity_poly.entity_id
_entity_poly.type
_entity_poly.pdbx_seq_one_letter_code
_entity_poly.pdbx_strand_id
1 'polypeptide(L)' 'MEDGVFIGPQACLTNDRIPRAINPDGSLKGDEDWEVGRILVRHGASIGAGATILPGVTVGNYAMVGA' A
#
# COMPACT_ATOMS: atom_id res chain seq x y z
N MET A 1 -4.47 -8.11 -5.96
CA MET A 1 -5.92 -7.94 -5.68
C MET A 1 -6.59 -9.25 -5.96
N GLU A 2 -7.54 -9.65 -5.12
CA GLU A 2 -8.45 -10.78 -5.40
C GLU A 2 -9.74 -10.27 -6.07
N ASP A 3 -10.63 -11.20 -6.44
CA ASP A 3 -11.87 -10.88 -7.17
C ASP A 3 -12.87 -10.08 -6.32
N GLY A 4 -13.64 -9.21 -6.99
CA GLY A 4 -14.71 -8.43 -6.35
C GLY A 4 -14.23 -7.28 -5.47
N VAL A 5 -12.94 -6.91 -5.52
CA VAL A 5 -12.41 -5.76 -4.79
C VAL A 5 -12.89 -4.44 -5.38
N PHE A 6 -13.31 -3.52 -4.53
CA PHE A 6 -13.61 -2.13 -4.89
C PHE A 6 -12.53 -1.18 -4.37
N ILE A 7 -12.02 -0.29 -5.24
CA ILE A 7 -11.08 0.77 -4.88
C ILE A 7 -11.73 2.12 -5.15
N GLY A 8 -11.95 2.89 -4.08
CA GLY A 8 -12.53 4.22 -4.16
C GLY A 8 -11.62 5.22 -4.87
N PRO A 9 -12.18 6.33 -5.38
CA PRO A 9 -11.40 7.36 -6.05
C PRO A 9 -10.34 7.94 -5.11
N GLN A 10 -9.16 8.24 -5.65
CA GLN A 10 -8.03 8.81 -4.90
C GLN A 10 -7.49 7.94 -3.76
N ALA A 11 -7.91 6.67 -3.65
CA ALA A 11 -7.22 5.73 -2.77
C ALA A 11 -5.78 5.52 -3.27
N CYS A 12 -4.82 5.49 -2.34
CA CYS A 12 -3.41 5.33 -2.63
C CYS A 12 -2.90 4.00 -2.08
N LEU A 13 -2.39 3.15 -2.96
CA LEU A 13 -1.71 1.92 -2.57
C LEU A 13 -0.22 2.09 -2.80
N THR A 14 0.53 2.05 -1.71
CA THR A 14 1.97 2.33 -1.72
C THR A 14 2.77 1.05 -1.70
N ASN A 15 3.96 1.08 -2.29
CA ASN A 15 4.88 -0.06 -2.37
C ASN A 15 6.21 0.19 -1.65
N ASP A 16 6.52 1.42 -1.24
CA ASP A 16 7.68 1.74 -0.41
C ASP A 16 7.25 1.98 1.04
N ARG A 17 7.83 1.22 1.97
CA ARG A 17 7.57 1.35 3.40
C ARG A 17 8.34 2.52 4.03
N ILE A 18 9.47 2.88 3.43
CA ILE A 18 10.39 3.92 3.91
C ILE A 18 10.75 4.82 2.71
N PRO A 19 9.80 5.66 2.24
CA PRO A 19 9.94 6.51 1.05
C PRO A 19 10.80 7.75 1.35
N ARG A 20 12.03 7.52 1.85
CA ARG A 20 13.03 8.57 2.05
C ARG A 20 13.96 8.60 0.83
N ALA A 21 14.39 9.81 0.45
CA ALA A 21 15.38 10.00 -0.61
C ALA A 21 16.82 9.72 -0.16
N ILE A 22 17.06 9.54 1.14
CA ILE A 22 18.39 9.32 1.73
C ILE A 22 18.38 8.17 2.74
N ASN A 23 19.52 7.53 2.87
CA ASN A 23 19.82 6.54 3.90
C ASN A 23 20.07 7.23 5.26
N PRO A 24 20.03 6.50 6.39
CA PRO A 24 20.28 7.07 7.72
C PRO A 24 21.66 7.72 7.88
N ASP A 25 22.64 7.34 7.06
CA ASP A 25 23.99 7.91 7.04
C ASP A 25 24.11 9.18 6.18
N GLY A 26 23.03 9.60 5.52
CA GLY A 26 22.98 10.79 4.65
C GLY A 26 23.34 10.55 3.19
N SER A 27 23.71 9.31 2.80
CA SER A 27 23.90 8.96 1.39
C SER A 27 22.57 8.96 0.62
N LEU A 28 22.62 9.23 -0.70
CA LEU A 28 21.43 9.14 -1.55
C LEU A 28 20.96 7.69 -1.62
N LYS A 29 19.66 7.47 -1.42
CA LYS A 29 19.06 6.14 -1.50
C LYS A 29 19.01 5.70 -2.97
N GLY A 30 19.59 4.55 -3.26
CA GLY A 30 19.60 3.94 -4.60
C GLY A 30 18.57 2.83 -4.78
N ASP A 31 18.56 2.22 -5.96
CA ASP A 31 17.65 1.11 -6.29
C ASP A 31 17.86 -0.11 -5.38
N GLU A 32 19.10 -0.34 -4.94
CA GLU A 32 19.48 -1.44 -4.05
C GLU A 32 19.06 -1.27 -2.59
N ASP A 33 18.72 -0.03 -2.19
CA ASP A 33 18.18 0.27 -0.85
C ASP A 33 16.65 0.15 -0.80
N TRP A 34 16.00 -0.14 -1.95
CA TRP A 34 14.55 -0.18 -2.06
C TRP A 34 13.99 -1.60 -2.01
N GLU A 35 13.22 -1.89 -0.97
CA GLU A 35 12.44 -3.11 -0.86
C GLU A 35 11.00 -2.88 -1.33
N VAL A 36 10.59 -3.57 -2.39
CA VAL A 36 9.22 -3.51 -2.93
C VAL A 36 8.26 -4.26 -2.00
N GLY A 37 7.45 -3.50 -1.27
CA GLY A 37 6.41 -4.02 -0.41
C GLY A 37 5.15 -4.46 -1.16
N ARG A 38 4.44 -5.45 -0.60
CA ARG A 38 3.21 -6.00 -1.18
C ARG A 38 1.98 -5.62 -0.35
N ILE A 39 0.86 -5.42 -1.03
CA ILE A 39 -0.45 -5.25 -0.40
C ILE A 39 -1.36 -6.36 -0.90
N LEU A 40 -2.07 -7.02 0.02
CA LEU A 40 -3.07 -8.03 -0.32
C LEU A 40 -4.47 -7.50 0.06
N VAL A 41 -5.27 -7.16 -0.94
CA VAL A 41 -6.69 -6.88 -0.76
C VAL A 41 -7.46 -8.11 -1.19
N ARG A 42 -8.14 -8.75 -0.22
CA ARG A 42 -8.78 -10.05 -0.40
C ARG A 42 -10.22 -9.93 -0.93
N HIS A 43 -10.79 -11.07 -1.29
CA HIS A 43 -12.07 -11.18 -2.00
C HIS A 43 -13.18 -10.32 -1.38
N GLY A 44 -13.86 -9.55 -2.23
CA GLY A 44 -15.01 -8.72 -1.85
C GLY A 44 -14.69 -7.53 -0.93
N ALA A 45 -13.42 -7.24 -0.64
CA ALA A 45 -13.06 -6.10 0.21
C ALA A 45 -13.24 -4.75 -0.52
N SER A 46 -13.43 -3.69 0.26
CA SER A 46 -13.59 -2.32 -0.25
C SER A 46 -12.60 -1.36 0.41
N ILE A 47 -12.00 -0.49 -0.41
CA ILE A 47 -11.14 0.60 0.02
C ILE A 47 -11.87 1.91 -0.26
N GLY A 48 -12.12 2.69 0.79
CA GLY A 48 -12.78 4.00 0.70
C GLY A 48 -11.98 5.02 -0.13
N ALA A 49 -12.66 6.08 -0.55
CA ALA A 49 -12.03 7.18 -1.26
C ALA A 49 -10.96 7.85 -0.39
N GLY A 50 -9.81 8.20 -0.97
CA GLY A 50 -8.72 8.87 -0.24
C GLY A 50 -7.92 8.00 0.74
N ALA A 51 -8.32 6.74 0.97
CA ALA A 51 -7.61 5.86 1.89
C ALA A 51 -6.18 5.54 1.40
N THR A 52 -5.22 5.55 2.31
CA THR A 52 -3.82 5.18 2.03
C THR A 52 -3.49 3.83 2.64
N ILE A 53 -3.15 2.86 1.80
CA ILE A 53 -2.76 1.51 2.22
C ILE A 53 -1.24 1.40 2.10
N LEU A 54 -0.59 1.07 3.23
CA LEU A 54 0.84 0.86 3.32
C LEU A 54 1.24 -0.56 2.89
N PRO A 55 2.47 -0.75 2.39
CA PRO A 55 2.99 -2.09 2.13
C PRO A 55 3.01 -2.94 3.41
N GLY A 56 2.76 -4.25 3.22
CA GLY A 56 2.63 -5.25 4.28
C GLY A 56 1.21 -5.41 4.81
N VAL A 57 0.27 -4.55 4.41
CA VAL A 57 -1.13 -4.65 4.85
C VAL A 57 -1.87 -5.73 4.07
N THR A 58 -2.62 -6.55 4.81
CA THR A 58 -3.63 -7.45 4.26
C THR A 58 -5.02 -6.98 4.68
N VAL A 59 -5.87 -6.64 3.70
CA VAL A 59 -7.28 -6.30 3.93
C VAL A 59 -8.10 -7.58 3.77
N GLY A 60 -8.78 -7.99 4.84
CA GLY A 60 -9.50 -9.27 4.93
C GLY A 60 -10.69 -9.39 3.96
N ASN A 61 -11.19 -10.61 3.79
CA ASN A 61 -12.38 -10.89 2.96
C ASN A 61 -13.56 -10.03 3.42
N TYR A 62 -14.24 -9.36 2.47
CA TYR A 62 -15.38 -8.47 2.72
C TYR A 62 -15.14 -7.34 3.74
N ALA A 63 -13.88 -7.06 4.10
CA ALA A 63 -13.55 -5.95 4.98
C ALA A 63 -13.71 -4.60 4.25
N MET A 64 -13.98 -3.55 5.02
CA MET A 64 -14.05 -2.18 4.54
C MET A 64 -12.99 -1.33 5.22
N VAL A 65 -12.18 -0.64 4.41
CA VAL A 65 -11.37 0.49 4.86
C VAL A 65 -12.18 1.76 4.60
N GLY A 66 -12.48 2.52 5.65
CA GLY A 66 -13.21 3.79 5.53
C GLY A 66 -12.42 4.85 4.76
N ALA A 67 -13.12 5.91 4.36
CA ALA A 67 -12.51 7.15 3.88
C ALA A 67 -11.92 7.96 5.04
#